data_AF-A0A1I6I3F6-F1
#
_entry.id   AF-A0A1I6I3F6-F1
#
_cell.length_a   1.000
_cell.length_b   1.000
_cell.length_c   1.000
_cell.angle_alpha   90.00
_cell.angle_beta   90.00
_cell.angle_gamma   90.00
#
_symmetry.space_group_name_H-M   'P 1'
#
loop_
_entity.id
_entity.type
_entity.pdbx_description
1 polymer ?
#
loop_
_entity_poly.entity_id
_entity_poly.type
_entity_poly.pdbx_seq_one_letter_code
_entity_poly.pdbx_strand_id
1 'polypeptide(L)'
;MKGKIGLVVGLGVGYVLGTRAGRERYEQIKKQWLKVWNLDPVQAQVHKVQDFAKTQAAAVPQALWTGAVKIVKAATSDGTPGQRVDSTIASGKSVAAEVKQAAEETVAAAEAEKKPRSTSASQSGPKKPAAGA
;
A
#
# COMPACT_ATOMS: atom_id res chain seq x y z
N MET A 1 -4.75 -17.59 -1.77
CA MET A 1 -3.64 -16.83 -2.42
C MET A 1 -2.25 -17.44 -2.16
N LYS A 2 -2.09 -18.76 -2.03
CA LYS A 2 -0.85 -19.36 -1.45
C LYS A 2 0.29 -19.60 -2.46
N GLY A 3 0.01 -19.65 -3.77
CA GLY A 3 1.02 -19.94 -4.80
C GLY A 3 1.84 -18.75 -5.31
N LYS A 4 1.36 -17.51 -5.12
CA LYS A 4 1.99 -16.32 -5.73
C LYS A 4 3.29 -15.90 -5.02
N ILE A 5 3.40 -16.20 -3.73
CA ILE A 5 4.59 -15.87 -2.91
C ILE A 5 5.79 -16.73 -3.34
N GLY A 6 5.58 -18.02 -3.59
CA GLY A 6 6.63 -18.91 -4.10
C GLY A 6 7.16 -18.48 -5.46
N LEU A 7 6.30 -17.93 -6.33
CA LEU A 7 6.72 -17.38 -7.62
C LEU A 7 7.64 -16.17 -7.46
N VAL A 8 7.30 -15.21 -6.61
CA VAL A 8 8.12 -14.00 -6.38
C VAL A 8 9.46 -14.36 -5.73
N VAL A 9 9.44 -15.25 -4.75
CA VAL A 9 10.66 -15.74 -4.09
C VAL A 9 11.54 -16.51 -5.09
N GLY A 10 10.95 -17.41 -5.89
CA GLY A 10 11.67 -18.14 -6.94
C GLY A 10 12.27 -17.22 -8.00
N LEU A 11 11.56 -16.15 -8.38
CA LEU A 11 12.06 -15.16 -9.32
C LEU A 11 13.20 -14.33 -8.72
N GLY A 12 13.11 -13.94 -7.45
CA GLY A 12 14.18 -13.26 -6.71
C GLY A 12 15.44 -14.11 -6.58
N VAL A 13 15.29 -15.38 -6.18
CA VAL A 13 16.42 -16.33 -6.07
C VAL A 13 17.01 -16.65 -7.44
N GLY A 14 16.16 -16.89 -8.45
CA GLY A 14 16.58 -17.16 -9.82
C GLY A 14 17.35 -16.01 -10.47
N TYR A 15 16.98 -14.77 -10.14
CA TYR A 15 17.71 -13.57 -10.60
C TYR A 15 19.10 -13.45 -9.97
N VAL A 16 19.24 -13.72 -8.67
CA VAL A 16 20.54 -13.69 -7.98
C VAL A 16 21.47 -14.79 -8.46
N LEU A 17 20.95 -16.00 -8.68
CA LEU A 17 21.75 -17.11 -9.19
C LEU A 17 22.13 -16.91 -10.67
N GLY A 18 21.21 -16.38 -11.48
CA GLY A 18 21.43 -16.13 -12.92
C GLY A 18 22.40 -14.97 -13.19
N THR A 19 22.47 -13.97 -12.31
CA THR A 19 23.39 -12.83 -12.47
C THR A 19 24.84 -13.14 -12.07
N ARG A 20 25.08 -14.22 -11.30
CA ARG A 20 26.41 -14.53 -10.73
C ARG A 20 27.42 -15.05 -11.76
N ALA A 21 26.97 -15.68 -12.86
CA ALA A 21 27.85 -16.33 -13.83
C ALA A 21 28.36 -15.41 -14.98
N GLY A 22 27.92 -14.14 -15.05
CA GLY A 22 28.12 -13.30 -16.23
C GLY A 22 28.60 -11.88 -15.92
N ARG A 23 29.53 -11.69 -14.97
CA ARG A 23 29.94 -10.36 -14.48
C ARG A 23 30.34 -9.36 -15.59
N GLU A 24 31.07 -9.80 -16.61
CA GLU A 24 31.49 -8.90 -17.70
C GLU A 24 30.32 -8.49 -18.62
N ARG A 25 29.42 -9.42 -18.94
CA ARG A 25 28.20 -9.13 -19.72
C ARG A 25 27.20 -8.33 -18.90
N TYR A 26 27.12 -8.58 -17.60
CA TYR A 26 26.28 -7.82 -16.67
C TYR A 26 26.69 -6.35 -16.63
N GLU A 27 27.98 -6.03 -16.55
CA GLU A 27 28.46 -4.65 -16.56
C GLU A 27 28.20 -3.93 -17.90
N GLN A 28 28.27 -4.64 -19.04
CA GLN A 28 27.91 -4.07 -20.34
C GLN A 28 26.40 -3.75 -20.43
N ILE A 29 25.56 -4.73 -20.07
CA ILE A 29 24.10 -4.58 -20.09
C ILE A 29 23.66 -3.51 -19.08
N LYS A 30 24.29 -3.48 -17.90
CA LYS A 30 24.03 -2.48 -16.86
C LYS A 30 24.35 -1.08 -17.36
N LYS A 31 25.46 -0.85 -18.05
CA LYS A 31 25.79 0.47 -18.64
C LYS A 31 24.75 0.92 -19.66
N GLN A 32 24.29 0.01 -20.51
CA GLN A 32 23.23 0.30 -21.49
C GLN A 32 21.89 0.59 -20.81
N TRP A 33 21.53 -0.21 -19.81
CA TRP A 33 20.34 -0.02 -19.01
C TRP A 33 20.38 1.30 -18.23
N LEU A 34 21.52 1.65 -17.63
CA LEU A 34 21.70 2.91 -16.91
C LEU A 34 21.52 4.12 -17.83
N LYS A 35 21.97 4.03 -19.08
CA LYS A 35 21.71 5.09 -20.07
C LYS A 35 20.22 5.29 -20.32
N VAL A 36 19.47 4.20 -20.49
CA VAL A 36 18.02 4.24 -20.69
C VAL A 36 17.28 4.73 -19.43
N TRP A 37 17.73 4.31 -18.25
CA TRP A 37 17.15 4.71 -16.97
C TRP A 37 17.34 6.19 -16.65
N ASN A 38 18.47 6.77 -17.08
CA ASN A 38 18.76 8.19 -16.90
C ASN A 38 18.13 9.09 -17.99
N LEU A 39 17.32 8.54 -18.89
CA LEU A 39 16.57 9.37 -19.84
C LEU A 39 15.45 10.12 -19.11
N ASP A 40 15.28 11.40 -19.46
CA ASP A 40 14.22 12.29 -18.94
C ASP A 40 12.81 11.67 -18.94
N PRO A 41 12.32 10.98 -20.00
CA PRO A 41 10.99 10.37 -19.97
C PRO A 41 10.84 9.27 -18.90
N VAL A 42 11.92 8.55 -18.59
CA VAL A 42 11.90 7.49 -17.58
C VAL A 42 11.92 8.10 -16.19
N GLN A 43 12.77 9.11 -15.96
CA GLN A 43 12.79 9.83 -14.69
C GLN A 43 11.47 10.55 -14.42
N ALA A 44 10.86 11.19 -15.43
CA ALA A 44 9.56 11.85 -15.29
C ALA A 44 8.46 10.87 -14.85
N GLN A 45 8.46 9.64 -15.38
CA GLN A 45 7.49 8.62 -14.99
C GLN A 45 7.78 8.09 -13.57
N VAL A 46 9.05 7.86 -13.24
CA VAL A 46 9.46 7.47 -11.89
C VAL A 46 9.06 8.55 -10.88
N HIS A 47 9.25 9.83 -11.19
CA HIS A 47 8.84 10.94 -10.34
C HIS A 47 7.33 11.00 -10.16
N LYS A 48 6.53 10.85 -11.24
CA LYS A 48 5.05 10.78 -11.12
C LYS A 48 4.60 9.66 -10.20
N VAL A 49 5.20 8.48 -10.33
CA VAL A 49 4.91 7.33 -9.47
C VAL A 49 5.40 7.59 -8.04
N GLN A 50 6.57 8.20 -7.87
CA GLN A 50 7.13 8.54 -6.56
C GLN A 50 6.27 9.57 -5.84
N ASP A 51 5.74 10.57 -6.54
CA ASP A 51 4.90 11.61 -5.96
C ASP A 51 3.51 11.07 -5.64
N PHE A 52 2.95 10.21 -6.51
CA PHE A 52 1.74 9.46 -6.21
C PHE A 52 1.94 8.55 -4.99
N ALA A 53 3.07 7.83 -4.93
CA ALA A 53 3.41 6.95 -3.82
C ALA A 53 3.67 7.72 -2.52
N LYS A 54 4.33 8.89 -2.55
CA LYS A 54 4.50 9.76 -1.36
C LYS A 54 3.16 10.25 -0.83
N THR A 55 2.26 10.64 -1.72
CA THR A 55 0.90 11.09 -1.35
C THR A 55 0.12 9.96 -0.67
N GLN A 56 0.18 8.76 -1.24
CA GLN A 56 -0.43 7.57 -0.66
C GLN A 56 0.26 7.14 0.64
N ALA A 57 1.60 7.17 0.69
CA ALA A 57 2.39 6.80 1.85
C ALA A 57 2.14 7.71 3.06
N ALA A 58 1.86 9.00 2.82
CA ALA A 58 1.46 9.94 3.87
C ALA A 58 0.07 9.63 4.45
N ALA A 59 -0.82 9.01 3.65
CA ALA A 59 -2.16 8.62 4.06
C ALA A 59 -2.25 7.17 4.60
N VAL A 60 -1.17 6.39 4.47
CA VAL A 60 -1.13 5.00 4.96
C VAL A 60 -0.96 5.01 6.49
N PRO A 61 -1.86 4.33 7.24
CA PRO A 61 -1.68 4.15 8.67
C PRO A 61 -0.32 3.51 9.00
N GLN A 62 0.37 4.03 10.02
CA GLN A 62 1.69 3.53 10.46
C GLN A 62 1.67 2.03 10.78
N ALA A 63 0.53 1.48 11.20
CA ALA A 63 0.34 0.04 11.42
C ALA A 63 0.55 -0.77 10.14
N LEU A 64 -0.04 -0.34 9.02
CA LEU A 64 0.11 -1.01 7.72
C LEU A 64 1.55 -0.92 7.21
N TRP A 65 2.21 0.23 7.39
CA TRP A 65 3.63 0.40 7.04
C TRP A 65 4.55 -0.49 7.88
N THR A 66 4.34 -0.51 9.18
CA THR A 66 5.13 -1.32 10.13
C THR A 66 4.94 -2.81 9.88
N GLY A 67 3.72 -3.24 9.56
CA GLY A 67 3.39 -4.60 9.18
C GLY A 67 4.15 -5.08 7.93
N ALA A 68 4.16 -4.25 6.87
CA ALA A 68 4.89 -4.55 5.65
C ALA A 68 6.41 -4.62 5.89
N VAL A 69 6.99 -3.66 6.63
CA VAL A 69 8.43 -3.65 6.96
C VAL A 69 8.81 -4.86 7.81
N LYS A 70 7.96 -5.30 8.75
CA LYS A 70 8.18 -6.52 9.54
C LYS A 70 8.20 -7.78 8.67
N ILE A 71 7.31 -7.90 7.69
CA ILE A 71 7.28 -9.05 6.76
C ILE A 71 8.54 -9.09 5.90
N VAL A 72 8.97 -7.94 5.37
CA VAL A 72 10.20 -7.85 4.57
C VAL A 72 11.42 -8.19 5.41
N LYS A 73 11.51 -7.65 6.65
CA LYS A 73 12.60 -7.96 7.57
C LYS A 73 12.59 -9.42 8.00
N ALA A 74 11.42 -10.03 8.19
CA ALA A 74 11.31 -11.47 8.46
C ALA A 74 11.79 -12.34 7.27
N ALA A 75 11.53 -11.91 6.03
CA ALA A 75 11.98 -12.62 4.83
C ALA A 75 13.50 -12.50 4.60
N THR A 76 14.11 -11.37 5.02
CA THR A 76 15.54 -11.09 4.85
C THR A 76 16.40 -11.41 6.07
N SER A 77 15.82 -11.64 7.25
CA SER A 77 16.55 -12.11 8.43
C SER A 77 17.24 -13.46 8.18
N ASP A 78 18.43 -13.61 8.71
CA ASP A 78 19.22 -14.84 8.65
C ASP A 78 18.56 -15.94 9.51
N GLY A 79 18.01 -16.94 8.83
CA GLY A 79 17.38 -18.12 9.42
C GLY A 79 17.17 -19.20 8.38
N THR A 80 16.88 -20.42 8.83
CA THR A 80 16.57 -21.54 7.93
C THR A 80 15.26 -21.27 7.17
N PRO A 81 15.07 -21.84 5.96
CA PRO A 81 13.88 -21.59 5.15
C PRO A 81 12.54 -21.77 5.90
N GLY A 82 12.47 -22.71 6.85
CA GLY A 82 11.29 -22.94 7.69
C GLY A 82 10.95 -21.76 8.61
N GLN A 83 11.94 -21.22 9.33
CA GLN A 83 11.73 -20.09 10.25
C GLN A 83 11.31 -18.80 9.53
N ARG A 84 11.77 -18.59 8.30
CA ARG A 84 11.34 -17.44 7.47
C ARG A 84 9.88 -17.57 7.03
N VAL A 85 9.43 -18.79 6.74
CA VAL A 85 8.02 -19.04 6.38
C VAL A 85 7.11 -18.86 7.58
N ASP A 86 7.49 -19.34 8.77
CA ASP A 86 6.66 -19.18 9.98
C ASP A 86 6.54 -17.71 10.42
N SER A 87 7.64 -16.96 10.38
CA SER A 87 7.65 -15.53 10.75
C SER A 87 6.89 -14.64 9.76
N THR A 88 6.90 -14.98 8.47
CA THR A 88 6.09 -14.28 7.45
C THR A 88 4.61 -14.62 7.56
N ILE A 89 4.26 -15.87 7.87
CA ILE A 89 2.86 -16.28 8.11
C ILE A 89 2.30 -15.60 9.37
N ALA A 90 3.04 -15.58 10.48
CA ALA A 90 2.62 -14.95 11.72
C ALA A 90 2.42 -13.43 11.53
N SER A 91 3.38 -12.76 10.89
CA SER A 91 3.28 -11.31 10.62
C SER A 91 2.13 -10.99 9.64
N GLY A 92 1.93 -11.82 8.61
CA GLY A 92 0.82 -11.66 7.67
C GLY A 92 -0.57 -11.78 8.34
N LYS A 93 -0.70 -12.65 9.35
CA LYS A 93 -1.95 -12.81 10.11
C LYS A 93 -2.27 -11.57 10.97
N SER A 94 -1.25 -10.95 11.55
CA SER A 94 -1.38 -9.70 12.31
C SER A 94 -1.83 -8.53 11.44
N VAL A 95 -1.21 -8.37 10.26
CA VAL A 95 -1.57 -7.29 9.31
C VAL A 95 -2.98 -7.50 8.76
N ALA A 96 -3.37 -8.75 8.47
CA ALA A 96 -4.73 -9.05 8.05
C ALA A 96 -5.76 -8.71 9.13
N ALA A 97 -5.44 -8.91 10.41
CA ALA A 97 -6.30 -8.54 11.53
C ALA A 97 -6.43 -7.02 11.66
N GLU A 98 -5.33 -6.26 11.61
CA GLU A 98 -5.35 -4.78 11.67
C GLU A 98 -6.12 -4.16 10.49
N VAL A 99 -5.95 -4.68 9.28
CA VAL A 99 -6.70 -4.20 8.09
C VAL A 99 -8.18 -4.54 8.20
N LYS A 100 -8.53 -5.72 8.71
CA LYS A 100 -9.92 -6.10 8.91
C LYS A 100 -10.59 -5.21 9.97
N GLN A 101 -9.88 -4.89 11.05
CA GLN A 101 -10.37 -3.99 12.09
C GLN A 101 -10.57 -2.56 11.56
N ALA A 102 -9.59 -2.02 10.84
CA ALA A 102 -9.72 -0.70 10.21
C ALA A 102 -10.81 -0.67 9.13
N ALA A 103 -11.03 -1.77 8.41
CA ALA A 103 -12.14 -1.90 7.46
C ALA A 103 -13.50 -1.95 8.17
N GLU A 104 -13.63 -2.68 9.28
CA GLU A 104 -14.87 -2.70 10.09
C GLU A 104 -15.16 -1.32 10.71
N GLU A 105 -14.13 -0.59 11.15
CA GLU A 105 -14.26 0.75 11.73
C GLU A 105 -14.63 1.82 10.67
N THR A 106 -14.07 1.72 9.45
CA THR A 106 -14.43 2.59 8.32
C THR A 106 -15.79 2.26 7.71
N VAL A 107 -16.19 0.99 7.69
CA VAL A 107 -17.55 0.57 7.28
C VAL A 107 -18.59 1.02 8.30
N ALA A 108 -18.31 0.93 9.60
CA ALA A 108 -19.18 1.46 10.65
C ALA A 108 -19.30 3.00 10.60
N ALA A 109 -18.21 3.70 10.30
CA ALA A 109 -18.22 5.15 10.07
C ALA A 109 -18.99 5.54 8.79
N ALA A 110 -18.86 4.76 7.71
CA ALA A 110 -19.58 4.98 6.46
C ALA A 110 -21.08 4.63 6.55
N GLU A 111 -21.47 3.63 7.35
CA GLU A 111 -22.87 3.35 7.67
C GLU A 111 -23.50 4.44 8.55
N ALA A 112 -22.71 5.08 9.43
CA ALA A 112 -23.17 6.24 10.20
C ALA A 112 -23.41 7.50 9.33
N GLU A 113 -22.66 7.68 8.23
CA GLU A 113 -22.90 8.77 7.26
C GLU A 113 -24.08 8.51 6.30
N LYS A 114 -24.55 7.26 6.16
CA LYS A 114 -25.68 6.90 5.28
C LYS A 114 -27.06 7.08 5.91
N LYS A 115 -27.17 7.71 7.08
CA LYS A 115 -28.45 8.13 7.65
C LYS A 115 -28.91 9.40 6.90
N PRO A 116 -30.07 9.40 6.22
CA PRO A 116 -30.52 10.57 5.51
C PRO A 116 -30.65 11.70 6.52
N ARG A 117 -29.97 12.80 6.23
CA ARG A 117 -30.18 14.10 6.84
C ARG A 117 -31.56 14.61 6.36
N SER A 118 -32.63 13.94 6.75
CA SER A 118 -33.99 14.39 6.55
C SER A 118 -34.39 15.29 7.70
N THR A 119 -34.46 16.58 7.39
CA THR A 119 -35.48 17.51 7.87
C THR A 119 -35.51 17.82 9.37
N SER A 120 -34.68 18.78 9.78
CA SER A 120 -35.15 19.91 10.59
C SER A 120 -34.48 21.20 10.09
N ALA A 121 -34.81 21.56 8.86
CA ALA A 121 -34.77 22.93 8.38
C ALA A 121 -36.20 23.25 7.92
N SER A 122 -37.03 23.66 8.87
CA SER A 122 -38.25 24.41 8.65
C SER A 122 -38.34 25.39 9.81
N GLN A 123 -38.42 26.70 9.67
CA GLN A 123 -38.53 27.61 8.54
C GLN A 123 -38.31 28.98 9.17
N SER A 124 -37.43 29.83 8.62
CA SER A 124 -37.43 31.26 8.91
C SER A 124 -38.16 32.00 7.79
N GLY A 125 -39.37 32.53 8.10
CA GLY A 125 -40.06 33.64 7.43
C GLY A 125 -40.83 33.33 6.13
N PRO A 126 -41.90 34.09 5.74
CA PRO A 126 -42.14 35.51 6.07
C PRO A 126 -43.57 35.87 6.55
N LYS A 127 -43.72 37.15 6.96
CA LYS A 127 -44.92 37.91 7.33
C LYS A 127 -46.23 37.57 6.56
N LYS A 128 -47.36 37.55 7.29
CA LYS A 128 -48.68 37.98 6.79
C LYS A 128 -49.37 38.86 7.85
N PRO A 129 -49.96 40.03 7.51
CA PRO A 129 -50.51 41.00 8.46
C PRO A 129 -52.01 40.77 8.74
N ALA A 130 -52.44 40.93 10.00
CA ALA A 130 -53.81 41.17 10.50
C ALA A 130 -53.79 40.96 12.03
N ALA A 131 -54.49 41.66 12.93
CA ALA A 131 -55.28 42.87 12.98
C ALA A 131 -55.55 43.13 14.48
N GLY A 132 -55.66 44.40 14.90
CA GLY A 132 -56.50 44.88 16.01
C GLY A 132 -56.18 44.46 17.46
N ALA A 133 -55.71 45.43 18.26
CA ALA A 133 -56.38 45.99 19.44
C ALA A 133 -55.35 46.80 20.26
#